data_AF-A0A2E5VN94-F1
#
_entry.id   AF-A0A2E5VN94-F1
#
_cell.length_a   1.000
_cell.length_b   1.000
_cell.length_c   1.000
_cell.angle_alpha   90.00
_cell.angle_beta   90.00
_cell.angle_gamma   90.00
#
_symmetry.space_group_name_H-M   'P 1'
#
loop_
_entity.id
_entity.type
_entity.pdbx_description
1 polymer ?
#
loop_
_entity_poly.entity_id
_entity_poly.type
_entity_poly.pdbx_seq_one_letter_code
_entity_poly.pdbx_strand_id
1 'polypeptide(L)'
;MFRALFALEVEMNRLLTATISIVVLICVPFSACVVRGDDQVDVPARRNAGTITKTESFDHDPGWDGARNHIELPAIRKQQDFGYQASHHAGAAAGEIGGTVWRSTSPAYYGKRIEPLTFEDTLQASGTVAVTQSETDFGWQTGSTVFVGFFNHQEQGWRPVNFIGFRLETHTDTDAKELEKRPAIEISYGTSKWAAGGVHVNTAGPAQQRNVKQLDQDALRRVPPDGSRHTWELRYVPKKDGSAELIFVFDGVESRVSISAGHRRHGATFDRFGIFNNPLPGNSITAYFDDITVNGEFDDFGDDPAWDEKGNRNLIEDKEEYGSNDYGYRATNHAGGEKPGELGGRFFSVDPWERQFQGYYGDCVGTLTMNDKLVARGKFATKRFSTDSTFALGWFNSKDQGFPIKNFVGVFFDSYSSVGRIVAPLYGTSEGNNKQDTGYVTFLPNGTSYDWRLEYDPDVAGGRGAITFSIGGQEITAPLHEGDKAKGATMDRFGVFNLGWANSKHCVVYLDDLNYTAATNAQEKGD
;
A
#
# COMPACT_ATOMS: atom_id res chain seq x y z
N MET A 1 27.69 6.89 -25.28
CA MET A 1 28.06 8.14 -24.57
C MET A 1 26.98 8.59 -23.58
N PHE A 2 25.69 8.60 -23.94
CA PHE A 2 24.57 8.92 -23.02
C PHE A 2 24.38 7.94 -21.83
N ARG A 3 24.79 6.67 -21.95
CA ARG A 3 24.73 5.69 -20.83
C ARG A 3 25.82 5.88 -19.76
N ALA A 4 26.91 6.58 -20.08
CA ALA A 4 28.02 6.78 -19.14
C ALA A 4 27.78 8.00 -18.23
N LEU A 5 27.08 9.03 -18.71
CA LEU A 5 26.69 10.18 -17.89
C LEU A 5 25.64 9.82 -16.82
N PHE A 6 24.72 8.91 -17.13
CA PHE A 6 23.70 8.45 -16.17
C PHE A 6 24.29 7.60 -15.03
N ALA A 7 25.32 6.80 -15.31
CA ALA A 7 26.01 6.01 -14.29
C ALA A 7 26.83 6.89 -13.33
N LEU A 8 27.50 7.93 -13.86
CA LEU A 8 28.27 8.87 -13.06
C LEU A 8 27.40 9.74 -12.14
N GLU A 9 26.18 10.10 -12.55
CA GLU A 9 25.27 10.93 -11.75
C GLU A 9 24.65 10.14 -10.57
N VAL A 10 24.40 8.84 -10.76
CA VAL A 10 23.96 7.92 -9.70
C VAL A 10 25.10 7.63 -8.70
N GLU A 11 26.33 7.51 -9.18
CA GLU A 11 27.50 7.23 -8.34
C GLU A 11 27.95 8.47 -7.53
N MET A 12 27.79 9.69 -8.08
CA MET A 12 28.01 10.94 -7.36
C MET A 12 27.00 11.17 -6.23
N ASN A 13 25.73 10.76 -6.42
CA ASN A 13 24.70 10.87 -5.38
C ASN A 13 24.88 9.81 -4.26
N ARG A 14 25.46 8.64 -4.56
CA ARG A 14 25.87 7.68 -3.52
C ARG A 14 26.99 8.22 -2.63
N LEU A 15 27.95 8.97 -3.18
CA LEU A 15 29.05 9.58 -2.41
C LEU A 15 28.60 10.76 -1.52
N LEU A 16 27.59 11.53 -1.93
CA LEU A 16 27.02 12.59 -1.09
C LEU A 16 26.21 12.05 0.10
N THR A 17 25.58 10.88 -0.07
CA THR A 17 24.79 10.23 1.00
C THR A 17 25.68 9.51 2.03
N ALA A 18 26.92 9.16 1.66
CA ALA A 18 27.86 8.42 2.52
C ALA A 18 28.68 9.31 3.48
N THR A 19 28.58 10.64 3.41
CA THR A 19 29.45 11.55 4.19
C THR A 19 28.72 12.39 5.25
N ILE A 20 27.49 12.03 5.64
CA ILE A 20 26.77 12.67 6.77
C ILE A 20 26.54 11.63 7.87
N SER A 21 27.64 11.18 8.48
CA SER A 21 27.65 10.46 9.76
C SER A 21 29.07 10.48 10.32
N ILE A 22 29.51 11.64 10.80
CA ILE A 22 30.52 11.82 11.86
C ILE A 22 30.41 13.29 12.28
N VAL A 23 29.80 13.57 13.44
CA VAL A 23 30.20 14.72 14.25
C VAL A 23 30.35 14.21 15.67
N VAL A 24 31.63 14.15 16.07
CA VAL A 24 32.12 13.81 17.38
C VAL A 24 31.73 14.91 18.37
N LEU A 25 31.22 14.48 19.53
CA LEU A 25 30.98 15.29 20.71
C LEU A 25 32.33 15.83 21.24
N ILE A 26 32.58 17.14 21.16
CA ILE A 26 33.63 17.80 21.93
C ILE A 26 33.00 18.97 22.70
N CYS A 27 32.83 18.77 24.00
CA CYS A 27 32.50 19.82 24.96
C CYS A 27 33.74 20.70 25.22
N VAL A 28 33.62 22.02 24.98
CA VAL A 28 34.46 23.04 25.62
C VAL A 28 33.56 24.25 25.95
N PRO A 29 33.60 24.81 27.18
CA PRO A 29 32.73 25.90 27.58
C PRO A 29 33.31 27.24 27.13
N PHE A 30 32.48 28.15 26.61
CA PHE A 30 32.88 29.57 26.55
C PHE A 30 31.73 30.51 26.89
N SER A 31 32.14 31.52 27.64
CA SER A 31 31.39 32.47 28.43
C SER A 31 30.39 33.34 27.66
N ALA A 32 29.37 33.75 28.39
CA ALA A 32 28.40 34.76 28.03
C ALA A 32 29.07 36.06 27.53
N CYS A 33 28.58 36.56 26.40
CA CYS A 33 28.69 37.96 26.03
C CYS A 33 27.28 38.47 25.71
N VAL A 34 26.81 39.40 26.54
CA VAL A 34 25.54 40.11 26.37
C VAL A 34 25.69 41.07 25.20
N VAL A 35 24.83 40.92 24.18
CA VAL A 35 24.60 41.97 23.19
C VAL A 35 23.12 42.32 23.23
N ARG A 36 22.83 43.51 23.75
CA ARG A 36 21.58 44.24 23.53
C ARG A 36 21.61 44.80 22.12
N GLY A 37 20.50 44.65 21.40
CA GLY A 37 20.27 45.30 20.12
C GLY A 37 18.81 45.10 19.72
N ASP A 38 17.98 46.08 20.07
CA ASP A 38 16.65 46.27 19.51
C ASP A 38 16.73 46.34 17.97
N ASP A 39 15.85 45.60 17.30
CA ASP A 39 15.15 45.98 16.07
C ASP A 39 14.26 44.80 15.64
N GLN A 40 13.11 44.68 16.31
CA GLN A 40 11.98 43.90 15.81
C GLN A 40 11.46 44.65 14.58
N VAL A 41 11.83 44.17 13.38
CA VAL A 41 11.10 44.52 12.16
C VAL A 41 9.75 43.82 12.27
N ASP A 42 8.74 44.59 12.68
CA ASP A 42 7.32 44.21 12.60
C ASP A 42 7.00 43.84 11.15
N VAL A 43 6.93 42.52 10.88
CA VAL A 43 6.26 42.03 9.69
C VAL A 43 4.77 42.25 9.94
N PRO A 44 4.06 43.09 9.16
CA PRO A 44 2.68 43.38 9.44
C PRO A 44 1.86 42.09 9.33
N ALA A 45 1.24 41.70 10.45
CA ALA A 45 0.20 40.68 10.45
C ALA A 45 -0.88 41.11 9.44
N ARG A 46 -0.89 40.48 8.26
CA ARG A 46 -2.00 40.64 7.33
C ARG A 46 -3.26 40.18 8.07
N ARG A 47 -4.19 41.11 8.30
CA ARG A 47 -5.55 40.79 8.71
C ARG A 47 -6.11 39.74 7.74
N ASN A 48 -6.67 38.66 8.26
CA ASN A 48 -7.31 37.58 7.51
C ASN A 48 -8.18 38.17 6.39
N ALA A 49 -7.83 37.87 5.14
CA ALA A 49 -8.82 37.91 4.08
C ALA A 49 -9.94 36.96 4.49
N GLY A 50 -11.19 37.33 4.29
CA GLY A 50 -12.30 36.47 4.69
C GLY A 50 -12.22 35.10 4.03
N THR A 51 -12.79 34.09 4.66
CA THR A 51 -12.99 32.78 4.05
C THR A 51 -14.47 32.58 3.72
N ILE A 52 -14.74 31.79 2.67
CA ILE A 52 -16.08 31.35 2.28
C ILE A 52 -16.14 29.82 2.28
N THR A 53 -17.35 29.27 2.24
CA THR A 53 -17.57 27.84 1.98
C THR A 53 -17.97 27.66 0.53
N LYS A 54 -17.24 26.83 -0.22
CA LYS A 54 -17.66 26.31 -1.54
C LYS A 54 -18.35 24.97 -1.35
N THR A 55 -19.26 24.64 -2.26
CA THR A 55 -19.94 23.34 -2.34
C THR A 55 -19.71 22.78 -3.74
N GLU A 56 -19.41 21.50 -3.82
CA GLU A 56 -19.28 20.75 -5.08
C GLU A 56 -20.00 19.40 -4.92
N SER A 57 -21.08 19.20 -5.69
CA SER A 57 -21.85 17.95 -5.71
C SER A 57 -21.48 17.04 -6.87
N PHE A 58 -20.59 17.49 -7.76
CA PHE A 58 -20.17 16.74 -8.96
C PHE A 58 -21.31 16.30 -9.89
N ASP A 59 -22.49 16.92 -9.85
CA ASP A 59 -23.58 16.67 -10.82
C ASP A 59 -23.14 16.87 -12.29
N HIS A 60 -22.01 17.53 -12.49
CA HIS A 60 -21.30 17.74 -13.75
C HIS A 60 -19.78 17.78 -13.46
N ASP A 61 -18.97 17.71 -14.52
CA ASP A 61 -17.53 17.96 -14.39
C ASP A 61 -17.32 19.43 -13.97
N PRO A 62 -16.73 19.70 -12.80
CA PRO A 62 -16.54 21.06 -12.33
C PRO A 62 -15.33 21.76 -12.97
N GLY A 63 -14.59 21.08 -13.85
CA GLY A 63 -13.43 21.65 -14.54
C GLY A 63 -12.28 21.99 -13.58
N TRP A 64 -12.12 21.22 -12.51
CA TRP A 64 -11.04 21.43 -11.54
C TRP A 64 -9.67 21.25 -12.18
N ASP A 65 -8.68 21.90 -11.58
CA ASP A 65 -7.30 21.85 -12.04
C ASP A 65 -6.71 20.46 -11.78
N GLY A 66 -5.96 19.93 -12.74
CA GLY A 66 -5.41 18.58 -12.70
C GLY A 66 -4.07 18.51 -13.38
N ALA A 67 -3.13 17.80 -12.75
CA ALA A 67 -1.84 17.47 -13.34
C ALA A 67 -1.52 16.01 -13.08
N ARG A 68 -1.23 15.24 -14.14
CA ARG A 68 -0.80 13.82 -14.04
C ARG A 68 -1.75 12.93 -13.21
N ASN A 69 -3.02 13.34 -13.12
CA ASN A 69 -4.11 12.56 -12.56
C ASN A 69 -4.66 11.53 -13.56
N HIS A 70 -4.37 11.71 -14.85
CA HIS A 70 -4.58 10.73 -15.92
C HIS A 70 -3.24 10.39 -16.58
N ILE A 71 -2.72 9.19 -16.32
CA ILE A 71 -1.48 8.66 -16.88
C ILE A 71 -1.81 7.34 -17.58
N GLU A 72 -1.78 7.38 -18.91
CA GLU A 72 -1.93 6.20 -19.75
C GLU A 72 -0.56 5.59 -20.04
N LEU A 73 -0.35 4.36 -19.57
CA LEU A 73 0.82 3.56 -19.89
C LEU A 73 0.46 2.50 -20.94
N PRO A 74 1.41 2.06 -21.78
CA PRO A 74 1.18 0.95 -22.69
C PRO A 74 0.73 -0.29 -21.93
N ALA A 75 -0.30 -0.95 -22.44
CA ALA A 75 -0.77 -2.19 -21.84
C ALA A 75 0.27 -3.30 -21.99
N ILE A 76 0.42 -4.12 -20.94
CA ILE A 76 1.32 -5.29 -20.96
C ILE A 76 0.48 -6.54 -21.17
N ARG A 77 0.86 -7.36 -22.15
CA ARG A 77 0.23 -8.66 -22.39
C ARG A 77 0.80 -9.68 -21.41
N LYS A 78 -0.07 -10.28 -20.60
CA LYS A 78 0.26 -11.28 -19.60
C LYS A 78 -0.57 -12.53 -19.85
N GLN A 79 0.05 -13.71 -19.85
CA GLN A 79 -0.64 -14.97 -20.04
C GLN A 79 -0.66 -15.71 -18.70
N GLN A 80 -1.82 -15.75 -18.03
CA GLN A 80 -2.00 -16.71 -16.94
C GLN A 80 -2.11 -18.10 -17.58
N ASP A 81 -1.26 -19.03 -17.17
CA ASP A 81 -1.31 -20.41 -17.64
C ASP A 81 -0.79 -21.35 -16.56
N PHE A 82 -1.68 -21.67 -15.63
CA PHE A 82 -1.41 -22.61 -14.54
C PHE A 82 -2.57 -23.60 -14.38
N GLY A 83 -2.55 -24.44 -13.34
CA GLY A 83 -3.54 -25.49 -13.10
C GLY A 83 -2.97 -26.89 -13.33
N TYR A 84 -3.83 -27.89 -13.55
CA TYR A 84 -3.37 -29.26 -13.79
C TYR A 84 -2.51 -29.37 -15.07
N GLN A 85 -1.42 -30.11 -14.99
CA GLN A 85 -0.56 -30.44 -16.13
C GLN A 85 -0.04 -31.88 -16.02
N ALA A 86 0.06 -32.56 -17.18
CA ALA A 86 0.67 -33.88 -17.30
C ALA A 86 2.20 -33.79 -17.39
N SER A 87 2.82 -33.04 -16.47
CA SER A 87 4.27 -32.87 -16.31
C SER A 87 4.72 -33.45 -14.96
N HIS A 88 6.01 -33.39 -14.62
CA HIS A 88 6.55 -34.03 -13.41
C HIS A 88 7.69 -33.19 -12.80
N HIS A 89 7.51 -31.88 -12.75
CA HIS A 89 8.50 -30.96 -12.19
C HIS A 89 8.62 -31.12 -10.67
N ALA A 90 7.49 -31.15 -9.95
CA ALA A 90 7.42 -31.18 -8.49
C ALA A 90 7.37 -32.60 -7.90
N GLY A 91 6.77 -33.59 -8.57
CA GLY A 91 6.72 -34.98 -8.08
C GLY A 91 7.33 -36.03 -9.01
N ALA A 92 7.26 -37.29 -8.57
CA ALA A 92 8.01 -38.39 -9.20
C ALA A 92 7.37 -38.92 -10.49
N ALA A 93 6.04 -38.82 -10.61
CA ALA A 93 5.26 -39.27 -11.76
C ALA A 93 4.68 -38.08 -12.52
N ALA A 94 4.08 -38.33 -13.68
CA ALA A 94 3.37 -37.30 -14.43
C ALA A 94 2.04 -36.96 -13.75
N GLY A 95 1.74 -35.66 -13.67
CA GLY A 95 0.61 -35.11 -12.92
C GLY A 95 1.10 -34.12 -11.87
N GLU A 96 0.66 -32.86 -11.96
CA GLU A 96 0.93 -31.83 -10.94
C GLU A 96 0.02 -30.62 -11.16
N ILE A 97 -0.05 -29.70 -10.19
CA ILE A 97 -0.64 -28.38 -10.40
C ILE A 97 0.45 -27.32 -10.51
N GLY A 98 0.23 -26.29 -11.31
CA GLY A 98 1.18 -25.19 -11.43
C GLY A 98 1.28 -24.66 -12.84
N GLY A 99 2.36 -23.97 -13.13
CA GLY A 99 2.58 -23.27 -14.40
C GLY A 99 2.94 -21.81 -14.17
N THR A 100 2.75 -20.98 -15.20
CA THR A 100 3.14 -19.58 -15.20
C THR A 100 2.04 -18.71 -14.56
N VAL A 101 2.39 -18.08 -13.46
CA VAL A 101 1.55 -17.15 -12.70
C VAL A 101 2.12 -15.74 -12.84
N TRP A 102 1.34 -14.83 -13.42
CA TRP A 102 1.67 -13.41 -13.53
C TRP A 102 1.09 -12.60 -12.37
N ARG A 103 1.87 -11.66 -11.86
CA ARG A 103 1.33 -10.51 -11.14
C ARG A 103 0.49 -9.64 -12.08
N SER A 104 -0.81 -9.56 -11.80
CA SER A 104 -1.76 -8.77 -12.60
C SER A 104 -2.94 -8.34 -11.76
N THR A 105 -3.46 -7.13 -11.94
CA THR A 105 -4.61 -6.63 -11.16
C THR A 105 -5.92 -7.39 -11.42
N SER A 106 -5.93 -8.25 -12.43
CA SER A 106 -6.97 -9.24 -12.70
C SER A 106 -6.71 -10.51 -11.86
N PRO A 107 -7.62 -10.85 -10.90
CA PRO A 107 -7.46 -12.04 -10.07
C PRO A 107 -7.62 -13.35 -10.88
N ALA A 108 -6.78 -14.32 -10.56
CA ALA A 108 -6.82 -15.67 -11.10
C ALA A 108 -6.46 -16.70 -10.02
N TYR A 109 -7.14 -17.85 -10.02
CA TYR A 109 -6.86 -18.96 -9.10
C TYR A 109 -7.11 -20.33 -9.73
N TYR A 110 -6.50 -21.35 -9.14
CA TYR A 110 -6.77 -22.77 -9.35
C TYR A 110 -6.76 -23.45 -7.98
N GLY A 111 -7.89 -24.01 -7.54
CA GLY A 111 -8.03 -24.48 -6.17
C GLY A 111 -9.09 -25.54 -5.93
N LYS A 112 -8.76 -26.49 -5.05
CA LYS A 112 -9.65 -27.51 -4.51
C LYS A 112 -10.78 -26.85 -3.75
N ARG A 113 -12.02 -27.22 -4.06
CA ARG A 113 -13.18 -26.86 -3.24
C ARG A 113 -13.09 -27.62 -1.93
N ILE A 114 -13.20 -26.90 -0.82
CA ILE A 114 -13.25 -27.47 0.52
C ILE A 114 -14.54 -27.05 1.21
N GLU A 115 -14.97 -27.82 2.21
CA GLU A 115 -16.00 -27.36 3.13
C GLU A 115 -15.55 -26.05 3.79
N PRO A 116 -16.44 -25.07 4.03
CA PRO A 116 -16.05 -23.80 4.63
C PRO A 116 -15.35 -23.97 5.98
N LEU A 117 -14.14 -23.42 6.10
CA LEU A 117 -13.32 -23.42 7.32
C LEU A 117 -13.09 -22.00 7.82
N THR A 118 -12.64 -21.89 9.06
CA THR A 118 -12.41 -20.62 9.76
C THR A 118 -11.14 -20.67 10.61
N PHE A 119 -10.84 -19.58 11.31
CA PHE A 119 -9.80 -19.56 12.34
C PHE A 119 -10.12 -20.38 13.60
N GLU A 120 -11.31 -20.95 13.71
CA GLU A 120 -11.64 -21.87 14.81
C GLU A 120 -11.26 -23.33 14.49
N ASP A 121 -10.99 -23.62 13.22
CA ASP A 121 -10.59 -24.94 12.75
C ASP A 121 -9.07 -25.12 12.81
N THR A 122 -8.62 -26.37 12.92
CA THR A 122 -7.21 -26.71 12.65
C THR A 122 -7.06 -26.90 11.15
N LEU A 123 -6.06 -26.27 10.56
CA LEU A 123 -5.80 -26.38 9.12
C LEU A 123 -4.42 -27.01 8.92
N GLN A 124 -4.32 -27.94 7.98
CA GLN A 124 -3.04 -28.53 7.62
C GLN A 124 -2.96 -28.72 6.10
N ALA A 125 -1.79 -28.42 5.55
CA ALA A 125 -1.48 -28.77 4.17
C ALA A 125 0.00 -29.11 4.01
N SER A 126 0.32 -29.98 3.08
CA SER A 126 1.71 -30.31 2.74
C SER A 126 1.84 -30.66 1.26
N GLY A 127 3.06 -30.68 0.77
CA GLY A 127 3.37 -31.22 -0.55
C GLY A 127 4.80 -30.95 -0.98
N THR A 128 5.03 -31.07 -2.26
CA THR A 128 6.28 -30.73 -2.93
C THR A 128 6.13 -29.42 -3.71
N VAL A 129 7.25 -28.77 -3.99
CA VAL A 129 7.30 -27.59 -4.87
C VAL A 129 8.58 -27.59 -5.70
N ALA A 130 8.47 -27.17 -6.95
CA ALA A 130 9.59 -26.85 -7.81
C ALA A 130 9.36 -25.51 -8.52
N VAL A 131 10.37 -24.65 -8.55
CA VAL A 131 10.35 -23.40 -9.33
C VAL A 131 11.25 -23.58 -10.53
N THR A 132 10.74 -23.28 -11.72
CA THR A 132 11.49 -23.44 -12.99
C THR A 132 11.84 -22.11 -13.63
N GLN A 133 11.11 -21.05 -13.29
CA GLN A 133 11.37 -19.70 -13.76
C GLN A 133 10.80 -18.69 -12.76
N SER A 134 11.48 -17.56 -12.62
CA SER A 134 10.99 -16.42 -11.86
C SER A 134 11.64 -15.15 -12.37
N GLU A 135 10.86 -14.10 -12.48
CA GLU A 135 11.25 -12.85 -13.11
C GLU A 135 11.14 -11.69 -12.12
N THR A 136 12.07 -10.75 -12.23
CA THR A 136 12.05 -9.47 -11.55
C THR A 136 13.00 -8.52 -12.28
N ASP A 137 12.61 -7.25 -12.36
CA ASP A 137 13.46 -6.14 -12.78
C ASP A 137 13.71 -5.24 -11.56
N PHE A 138 14.28 -4.05 -11.72
CA PHE A 138 14.55 -3.15 -10.59
C PHE A 138 13.26 -2.59 -9.95
N GLY A 139 13.15 -2.69 -8.62
CA GLY A 139 12.07 -2.13 -7.81
C GLY A 139 10.95 -3.13 -7.44
N TRP A 140 10.35 -2.96 -6.26
CA TRP A 140 9.29 -3.80 -5.68
C TRP A 140 8.07 -4.06 -6.58
N GLN A 141 7.78 -3.11 -7.47
CA GLN A 141 6.66 -3.18 -8.41
C GLN A 141 6.84 -4.24 -9.49
N THR A 142 8.07 -4.71 -9.73
CA THR A 142 8.40 -5.61 -10.85
C THR A 142 8.59 -7.06 -10.42
N GLY A 143 8.47 -7.38 -9.13
CA GLY A 143 8.61 -8.74 -8.63
C GLY A 143 7.59 -9.69 -9.25
N SER A 144 7.75 -10.98 -8.97
CA SER A 144 6.83 -12.07 -9.30
C SER A 144 6.31 -12.69 -8.02
N THR A 145 5.08 -13.20 -8.02
CA THR A 145 4.50 -13.81 -6.82
C THR A 145 3.43 -14.84 -7.16
N VAL A 146 3.50 -16.00 -6.49
CA VAL A 146 2.38 -16.95 -6.39
C VAL A 146 2.05 -17.18 -4.92
N PHE A 147 0.76 -17.14 -4.59
CA PHE A 147 0.25 -17.52 -3.27
C PHE A 147 -0.18 -18.97 -3.27
N VAL A 148 0.04 -19.65 -2.15
CA VAL A 148 -0.32 -21.05 -1.92
C VAL A 148 -0.94 -21.19 -0.53
N GLY A 149 -2.13 -21.76 -0.43
CA GLY A 149 -2.75 -22.02 0.88
C GLY A 149 -4.26 -22.08 0.86
N PHE A 150 -4.85 -21.86 2.03
CA PHE A 150 -6.29 -21.76 2.22
C PHE A 150 -6.75 -20.32 1.95
N PHE A 151 -7.78 -20.15 1.15
CA PHE A 151 -8.30 -18.83 0.77
C PHE A 151 -9.81 -18.83 0.56
N ASN A 152 -10.40 -17.63 0.55
CA ASN A 152 -11.74 -17.40 0.05
C ASN A 152 -11.71 -17.03 -1.44
N HIS A 153 -12.42 -17.77 -2.29
CA HIS A 153 -12.38 -17.54 -3.74
C HIS A 153 -12.93 -16.17 -4.19
N GLN A 154 -13.71 -15.48 -3.35
CA GLN A 154 -14.29 -14.17 -3.68
C GLN A 154 -13.32 -13.01 -3.43
N GLU A 155 -12.27 -13.23 -2.66
CA GLU A 155 -11.39 -12.17 -2.17
C GLU A 155 -9.91 -12.50 -2.39
N GLN A 156 -9.23 -11.71 -3.22
CA GLN A 156 -7.78 -11.79 -3.41
C GLN A 156 -7.15 -10.38 -3.29
N GLY A 157 -5.89 -10.31 -2.87
CA GLY A 157 -5.18 -9.05 -2.61
C GLY A 157 -3.67 -9.23 -2.44
N TRP A 158 -2.90 -8.14 -2.38
CA TRP A 158 -1.47 -8.14 -2.03
C TRP A 158 -1.17 -8.69 -0.63
N ARG A 159 -2.00 -8.27 0.33
CA ARG A 159 -2.19 -8.90 1.63
C ARG A 159 -3.58 -9.52 1.56
N PRO A 160 -3.70 -10.77 1.08
CA PRO A 160 -5.01 -11.33 0.79
C PRO A 160 -5.84 -11.39 2.07
N VAL A 161 -7.09 -10.96 1.97
CA VAL A 161 -8.10 -11.11 3.03
C VAL A 161 -8.46 -12.58 3.10
N ASN A 162 -8.87 -13.09 4.26
CA ASN A 162 -9.37 -14.45 4.36
C ASN A 162 -8.38 -15.49 3.79
N PHE A 163 -7.11 -15.36 4.17
CA PHE A 163 -6.02 -16.18 3.66
C PHE A 163 -5.14 -16.71 4.78
N ILE A 164 -4.65 -17.93 4.60
CA ILE A 164 -3.57 -18.47 5.40
C ILE A 164 -2.73 -19.43 4.56
N GLY A 165 -1.43 -19.18 4.52
CA GLY A 165 -0.54 -19.90 3.62
C GLY A 165 0.83 -19.28 3.54
N PHE A 166 1.46 -19.48 2.38
CA PHE A 166 2.74 -18.87 2.05
C PHE A 166 2.70 -18.30 0.63
N ARG A 167 3.72 -17.50 0.32
CA ARG A 167 3.97 -16.99 -1.02
C ARG A 167 5.43 -17.21 -1.39
N LEU A 168 5.64 -17.49 -2.66
CA LEU A 168 6.95 -17.41 -3.29
C LEU A 168 7.03 -16.05 -3.97
N GLU A 169 7.97 -15.21 -3.56
CA GLU A 169 8.06 -13.83 -4.03
C GLU A 169 9.50 -13.42 -4.39
N THR A 170 9.68 -12.85 -5.58
CA THR A 170 10.90 -12.12 -5.92
C THR A 170 10.76 -10.64 -5.57
N HIS A 171 11.85 -10.06 -5.08
CA HIS A 171 11.97 -8.64 -4.81
C HIS A 171 13.42 -8.21 -5.09
N THR A 172 13.58 -6.99 -5.62
CA THR A 172 14.90 -6.35 -5.72
C THR A 172 14.81 -4.87 -5.38
N ASP A 173 15.72 -4.47 -4.49
CA ASP A 173 16.05 -3.09 -4.16
C ASP A 173 17.52 -2.79 -4.42
N THR A 174 18.28 -3.75 -4.94
CA THR A 174 19.74 -3.66 -5.05
C THR A 174 20.21 -4.05 -6.44
N ASP A 175 21.48 -3.78 -6.73
CA ASP A 175 22.10 -4.15 -8.00
C ASP A 175 22.50 -5.65 -8.06
N ALA A 176 22.16 -6.46 -7.03
CA ALA A 176 22.57 -7.86 -6.87
C ALA A 176 21.67 -8.85 -7.65
N LYS A 177 21.79 -8.79 -8.98
CA LYS A 177 20.89 -9.41 -9.96
C LYS A 177 20.65 -10.93 -9.86
N GLU A 178 21.55 -11.71 -9.25
CA GLU A 178 21.49 -13.19 -9.30
C GLU A 178 20.71 -13.84 -8.14
N LEU A 179 20.81 -13.27 -6.92
CA LEU A 179 20.04 -13.79 -5.77
C LEU A 179 18.58 -13.33 -5.80
N GLU A 180 18.31 -12.19 -6.44
CA GLU A 180 17.00 -11.53 -6.46
C GLU A 180 15.99 -12.19 -7.40
N LYS A 181 16.49 -13.00 -8.36
CA LYS A 181 15.64 -13.87 -9.17
C LYS A 181 15.17 -15.12 -8.42
N ARG A 182 15.70 -15.41 -7.23
CA ARG A 182 15.29 -16.57 -6.44
C ARG A 182 14.17 -16.15 -5.49
N PRO A 183 12.93 -16.64 -5.67
CA PRO A 183 11.83 -16.26 -4.79
C PRO A 183 12.15 -16.60 -3.33
N ALA A 184 11.96 -15.62 -2.46
CA ALA A 184 11.92 -15.82 -1.02
C ALA A 184 10.56 -16.39 -0.61
N ILE A 185 10.54 -17.10 0.51
CA ILE A 185 9.31 -17.64 1.07
C ILE A 185 8.82 -16.71 2.18
N GLU A 186 7.61 -16.17 2.06
CA GLU A 186 6.91 -15.49 3.16
C GLU A 186 5.67 -16.29 3.56
N ILE A 187 5.59 -16.64 4.84
CA ILE A 187 4.37 -17.20 5.43
C ILE A 187 3.51 -16.03 5.84
N SER A 188 2.22 -16.04 5.49
CA SER A 188 1.32 -14.93 5.81
C SER A 188 -0.12 -15.36 6.04
N TYR A 189 -0.86 -14.47 6.68
CA TYR A 189 -2.30 -14.61 6.90
C TYR A 189 -3.00 -13.27 6.77
N GLY A 190 -4.29 -13.30 6.48
CA GLY A 190 -5.19 -12.16 6.47
C GLY A 190 -6.55 -12.49 7.05
N THR A 191 -7.14 -11.54 7.76
CA THR A 191 -8.43 -11.67 8.45
C THR A 191 -9.55 -11.03 7.66
N SER A 192 -10.81 -11.34 7.96
CA SER A 192 -12.00 -10.71 7.35
C SER A 192 -12.13 -9.21 7.66
N LYS A 193 -11.30 -8.66 8.54
CA LYS A 193 -11.20 -7.21 8.81
C LYS A 193 -9.93 -6.58 8.26
N TRP A 194 -9.33 -7.20 7.24
CA TRP A 194 -8.17 -6.65 6.52
C TRP A 194 -6.90 -6.45 7.37
N ALA A 195 -6.88 -6.95 8.59
CA ALA A 195 -5.65 -7.12 9.35
C ALA A 195 -4.90 -8.33 8.78
N ALA A 196 -3.58 -8.27 8.80
CA ALA A 196 -2.71 -9.27 8.21
C ALA A 196 -1.39 -9.35 8.98
N GLY A 197 -0.69 -10.45 8.81
CA GLY A 197 0.64 -10.66 9.36
C GLY A 197 1.43 -11.62 8.48
N GLY A 198 2.75 -11.61 8.64
CA GLY A 198 3.62 -12.52 7.92
C GLY A 198 5.08 -12.33 8.29
N VAL A 199 5.88 -13.33 7.94
CA VAL A 199 7.34 -13.36 8.17
C VAL A 199 8.02 -14.08 7.02
N HIS A 200 9.24 -13.66 6.71
CA HIS A 200 10.08 -14.41 5.77
C HIS A 200 10.71 -15.61 6.48
N VAL A 201 10.79 -16.73 5.76
CA VAL A 201 11.42 -17.97 6.23
C VAL A 201 12.93 -17.81 6.18
N ASN A 202 13.63 -18.28 7.21
CA ASN A 202 15.09 -18.27 7.27
C ASN A 202 15.68 -19.67 7.05
N THR A 203 16.94 -19.74 6.61
CA THR A 203 17.71 -20.96 6.38
C THR A 203 18.08 -21.72 7.66
N ALA A 204 18.16 -21.03 8.81
CA ALA A 204 18.57 -21.61 10.10
C ALA A 204 17.46 -21.64 11.18
N GLY A 205 16.30 -21.03 10.90
CA GLY A 205 15.28 -20.70 11.91
C GLY A 205 15.76 -19.71 13.00
N PRO A 206 14.88 -19.18 13.87
CA PRO A 206 13.46 -18.91 13.61
C PRO A 206 13.28 -17.76 12.60
N ALA A 207 12.04 -17.60 12.10
CA ALA A 207 11.68 -16.56 11.14
C ALA A 207 11.96 -15.14 11.66
N GLN A 208 12.35 -14.23 10.78
CA GLN A 208 12.65 -12.83 11.13
C GLN A 208 11.49 -11.88 10.83
N GLN A 209 11.36 -10.86 11.67
CA GLN A 209 10.46 -9.74 11.44
C GLN A 209 10.97 -8.83 10.32
N ARG A 210 10.02 -8.15 9.64
CA ARG A 210 10.25 -7.13 8.60
C ARG A 210 11.22 -6.04 9.08
N ASN A 211 12.50 -6.19 8.77
CA ASN A 211 13.37 -5.05 8.52
C ASN A 211 14.07 -5.30 7.20
N VAL A 212 13.70 -4.53 6.18
CA VAL A 212 14.20 -4.70 4.79
C VAL A 212 15.73 -4.61 4.75
N LYS A 213 16.35 -3.84 5.66
CA LYS A 213 17.81 -3.72 5.81
C LYS A 213 18.48 -4.96 6.44
N GLN A 214 17.70 -5.88 7.01
CA GLN A 214 18.17 -7.16 7.55
C GLN A 214 17.96 -8.32 6.56
N LEU A 215 17.37 -8.04 5.38
CA LEU A 215 17.21 -9.01 4.29
C LEU A 215 18.52 -9.23 3.50
N ASP A 216 19.66 -8.76 4.01
CA ASP A 216 20.96 -8.84 3.35
C ASP A 216 21.53 -10.29 3.39
N GLN A 217 20.91 -11.10 2.53
CA GLN A 217 21.46 -12.01 1.52
C GLN A 217 21.85 -13.48 1.83
N ASP A 218 22.09 -13.93 3.07
CA ASP A 218 22.35 -15.38 3.32
C ASP A 218 21.34 -16.09 4.25
N ALA A 219 20.61 -15.33 5.06
CA ALA A 219 19.72 -15.91 6.07
C ALA A 219 18.34 -16.28 5.53
N LEU A 220 17.86 -15.66 4.44
CA LEU A 220 16.53 -15.92 3.90
C LEU A 220 16.49 -17.24 3.13
N ARG A 221 15.46 -18.05 3.37
CA ARG A 221 15.18 -19.23 2.56
C ARG A 221 14.64 -18.78 1.21
N ARG A 222 15.40 -19.10 0.16
CA ARG A 222 15.05 -18.86 -1.24
C ARG A 222 14.96 -20.17 -2.00
N VAL A 223 14.06 -20.23 -2.97
CA VAL A 223 13.89 -21.38 -3.86
C VAL A 223 14.57 -21.04 -5.19
N PRO A 224 15.63 -21.75 -5.62
CA PRO A 224 16.24 -21.51 -6.92
C PRO A 224 15.26 -21.85 -8.05
N PRO A 225 15.19 -21.05 -9.13
CA PRO A 225 14.39 -21.37 -10.31
C PRO A 225 15.14 -22.36 -11.23
N ASP A 226 15.59 -23.49 -10.68
CA ASP A 226 16.38 -24.51 -11.39
C ASP A 226 15.65 -25.86 -11.51
N GLY A 227 14.39 -25.92 -11.08
CA GLY A 227 13.57 -27.13 -11.07
C GLY A 227 13.87 -28.09 -9.92
N SER A 228 14.73 -27.72 -8.97
CA SER A 228 14.93 -28.51 -7.76
C SER A 228 13.62 -28.65 -6.96
N ARG A 229 13.43 -29.86 -6.43
CA ARG A 229 12.24 -30.22 -5.66
C ARG A 229 12.48 -30.00 -4.18
N HIS A 230 11.49 -29.41 -3.53
CA HIS A 230 11.50 -29.10 -2.11
C HIS A 230 10.23 -29.64 -1.45
N THR A 231 10.31 -29.96 -0.15
CA THR A 231 9.14 -30.37 0.63
C THR A 231 8.69 -29.25 1.54
N TRP A 232 7.37 -29.14 1.73
CA TRP A 232 6.79 -28.16 2.63
C TRP A 232 5.60 -28.71 3.40
N GLU A 233 5.39 -28.14 4.58
CA GLU A 233 4.23 -28.40 5.44
C GLU A 233 3.76 -27.09 6.07
N LEU A 234 2.46 -26.89 6.17
CA LEU A 234 1.80 -25.77 6.81
C LEU A 234 0.79 -26.31 7.82
N ARG A 235 0.82 -25.81 9.05
CA ARG A 235 -0.16 -26.12 10.10
C ARG A 235 -0.62 -24.86 10.79
N TYR A 236 -1.92 -24.63 10.86
CA TYR A 236 -2.55 -23.61 11.67
C TYR A 236 -3.18 -24.25 12.90
N VAL A 237 -2.80 -23.77 14.09
CA VAL A 237 -3.24 -24.32 15.37
C VAL A 237 -3.88 -23.21 16.23
N PRO A 238 -5.22 -23.19 16.39
CA PRO A 238 -5.87 -22.30 17.34
C PRO A 238 -5.54 -22.67 18.79
N LYS A 239 -5.27 -21.67 19.63
CA LYS A 239 -4.92 -21.85 21.05
C LYS A 239 -6.09 -21.53 21.98
N LYS A 240 -6.06 -22.09 23.19
CA LYS A 240 -7.10 -21.89 24.21
C LYS A 240 -7.18 -20.46 24.74
N ASP A 241 -6.09 -19.70 24.65
CA ASP A 241 -6.02 -18.29 25.07
C ASP A 241 -6.60 -17.31 24.02
N GLY A 242 -7.19 -17.84 22.94
CA GLY A 242 -7.75 -17.06 21.84
C GLY A 242 -6.73 -16.62 20.80
N SER A 243 -5.43 -16.84 21.00
CA SER A 243 -4.41 -16.68 19.97
C SER A 243 -4.36 -17.89 19.03
N ALA A 244 -3.46 -17.88 18.05
CA ALA A 244 -3.15 -19.05 17.23
C ALA A 244 -1.69 -19.03 16.78
N GLU A 245 -1.23 -20.14 16.22
CA GLU A 245 0.11 -20.28 15.67
C GLU A 245 0.04 -20.90 14.28
N LEU A 246 0.77 -20.29 13.35
CA LEU A 246 0.99 -20.81 12.01
C LEU A 246 2.42 -21.36 11.97
N ILE A 247 2.53 -22.66 11.76
CA ILE A 247 3.77 -23.42 11.72
C ILE A 247 4.00 -23.80 10.27
N PHE A 248 5.21 -23.57 9.78
CA PHE A 248 5.60 -23.91 8.43
C PHE A 248 6.94 -24.63 8.44
N VAL A 249 7.04 -25.74 7.73
CA VAL A 249 8.27 -26.51 7.59
C VAL A 249 8.66 -26.48 6.11
N PHE A 250 9.91 -26.16 5.80
CA PHE A 250 10.43 -26.20 4.45
C PHE A 250 11.77 -26.92 4.43
N ASP A 251 11.87 -28.04 3.70
CA ASP A 251 13.01 -28.96 3.73
C ASP A 251 13.50 -29.30 5.15
N GLY A 252 12.54 -29.57 6.05
CA GLY A 252 12.80 -29.91 7.44
C GLY A 252 13.13 -28.73 8.37
N VAL A 253 13.21 -27.50 7.87
CA VAL A 253 13.43 -26.29 8.69
C VAL A 253 12.09 -25.67 9.09
N GLU A 254 11.84 -25.57 10.39
CA GLU A 254 10.59 -25.03 10.93
C GLU A 254 10.65 -23.51 11.15
N SER A 255 9.55 -22.83 10.83
CA SER A 255 9.27 -21.42 11.06
C SER A 255 7.88 -21.25 11.67
N ARG A 256 7.69 -20.21 12.50
CA ARG A 256 6.46 -19.98 13.24
C ARG A 256 6.03 -18.52 13.17
N VAL A 257 4.72 -18.30 13.08
CA VAL A 257 4.08 -16.98 13.17
C VAL A 257 2.98 -17.02 14.22
N SER A 258 3.07 -16.11 15.19
CA SER A 258 1.99 -15.90 16.16
C SER A 258 0.88 -15.06 15.54
N ILE A 259 -0.36 -15.52 15.69
CA ILE A 259 -1.57 -14.76 15.37
C ILE A 259 -2.17 -14.30 16.69
N SER A 260 -2.26 -12.98 16.89
CA SER A 260 -2.76 -12.42 18.14
C SER A 260 -4.24 -12.76 18.35
N ALA A 261 -4.67 -12.78 19.61
CA ALA A 261 -6.09 -12.98 19.92
C ALA A 261 -6.99 -11.91 19.28
N GLY A 262 -6.48 -10.69 19.08
CA GLY A 262 -7.20 -9.64 18.34
C GLY A 262 -7.41 -10.01 16.87
N HIS A 263 -6.35 -10.48 16.19
CA HIS A 263 -6.45 -10.86 14.79
C HIS A 263 -7.33 -12.10 14.60
N ARG A 264 -7.22 -13.11 15.46
CA ARG A 264 -8.10 -14.29 15.41
C ARG A 264 -9.57 -13.89 15.61
N ARG A 265 -9.87 -12.98 16.53
CA ARG A 265 -11.24 -12.43 16.72
C ARG A 265 -11.77 -11.64 15.52
N HIS A 266 -10.92 -11.15 14.62
CA HIS A 266 -11.38 -10.55 13.37
C HIS A 266 -12.01 -11.59 12.42
N GLY A 267 -11.75 -12.88 12.64
CA GLY A 267 -12.27 -13.98 11.83
C GLY A 267 -11.56 -14.11 10.49
N ALA A 268 -11.78 -15.26 9.85
CA ALA A 268 -11.48 -15.52 8.44
C ALA A 268 -12.39 -16.65 7.97
N THR A 269 -12.71 -16.68 6.67
CA THR A 269 -13.41 -17.78 6.02
C THR A 269 -12.58 -18.34 4.87
N PHE A 270 -12.52 -19.66 4.73
CA PHE A 270 -11.78 -20.31 3.66
C PHE A 270 -12.70 -21.31 2.98
N ASP A 271 -12.74 -21.30 1.65
CA ASP A 271 -13.54 -22.23 0.87
C ASP A 271 -12.78 -22.86 -0.29
N ARG A 272 -11.49 -22.53 -0.42
CA ARG A 272 -10.55 -23.17 -1.35
C ARG A 272 -9.22 -23.46 -0.67
N PHE A 273 -8.53 -24.48 -1.20
CA PHE A 273 -7.09 -24.65 -1.05
C PHE A 273 -6.44 -24.69 -2.43
N GLY A 274 -5.32 -23.99 -2.65
CA GLY A 274 -4.63 -24.04 -3.93
C GLY A 274 -3.73 -22.83 -4.18
N ILE A 275 -3.63 -22.44 -5.44
CA ILE A 275 -2.76 -21.36 -5.90
C ILE A 275 -3.54 -20.20 -6.52
N PHE A 276 -3.05 -18.98 -6.31
CA PHE A 276 -3.60 -17.78 -6.94
C PHE A 276 -2.54 -16.71 -7.16
N ASN A 277 -2.81 -15.80 -8.09
CA ASN A 277 -1.89 -14.72 -8.43
C ASN A 277 -1.96 -13.55 -7.44
N ASN A 278 -0.88 -12.78 -7.35
CA ASN A 278 -0.88 -11.53 -6.61
C ASN A 278 -1.51 -10.41 -7.47
N PRO A 279 -2.60 -9.76 -7.02
CA PRO A 279 -3.35 -8.78 -7.82
C PRO A 279 -2.72 -7.39 -7.85
N LEU A 280 -1.43 -7.34 -8.17
CA LEU A 280 -0.64 -6.13 -8.37
C LEU A 280 0.08 -6.21 -9.72
N PRO A 281 0.52 -5.06 -10.28
CA PRO A 281 1.49 -5.04 -11.37
C PRO A 281 2.76 -5.81 -11.02
N GLY A 282 3.43 -6.38 -12.01
CA GLY A 282 4.66 -7.14 -11.83
C GLY A 282 4.87 -8.21 -12.90
N ASN A 283 5.87 -9.06 -12.66
CA ASN A 283 6.34 -10.10 -13.57
C ASN A 283 5.82 -11.49 -13.17
N SER A 284 6.33 -12.52 -13.87
CA SER A 284 5.86 -13.90 -13.78
C SER A 284 6.75 -14.82 -12.95
N ILE A 285 6.13 -15.85 -12.38
CA ILE A 285 6.81 -17.00 -11.77
C ILE A 285 6.20 -18.28 -12.35
N THR A 286 7.04 -19.26 -12.67
CA THR A 286 6.62 -20.61 -13.07
C THR A 286 6.99 -21.58 -11.97
N ALA A 287 5.97 -22.04 -11.24
CA ALA A 287 6.10 -22.95 -10.12
C ALA A 287 5.10 -24.11 -10.22
N TYR A 288 5.52 -25.27 -9.75
CA TYR A 288 4.74 -26.51 -9.76
C TYR A 288 4.66 -27.10 -8.36
N PHE A 289 3.56 -27.78 -8.06
CA PHE A 289 3.23 -28.37 -6.79
C PHE A 289 2.60 -29.75 -7.00
N ASP A 290 3.02 -30.72 -6.21
CA ASP A 290 2.56 -32.09 -6.29
C ASP A 290 2.52 -32.71 -4.87
N ASP A 291 2.07 -33.96 -4.75
CA ASP A 291 1.93 -34.70 -3.51
C ASP A 291 1.12 -33.92 -2.45
N ILE A 292 0.06 -33.24 -2.89
CA ILE A 292 -0.67 -32.30 -2.05
C ILE A 292 -1.56 -33.07 -1.07
N THR A 293 -1.38 -32.81 0.22
CA THR A 293 -2.33 -33.23 1.25
C THR A 293 -3.00 -32.01 1.83
N VAL A 294 -4.33 -32.00 1.91
CA VAL A 294 -5.13 -30.94 2.55
C VAL A 294 -6.02 -31.57 3.61
N ASN A 295 -5.85 -31.18 4.87
CA ASN A 295 -6.62 -31.71 6.00
C ASN A 295 -6.69 -33.25 6.06
N GLY A 296 -5.61 -33.91 5.61
CA GLY A 296 -5.48 -35.38 5.60
C GLY A 296 -6.00 -36.05 4.32
N GLU A 297 -6.58 -35.31 3.39
CA GLU A 297 -6.97 -35.80 2.07
C GLU A 297 -5.83 -35.58 1.08
N PHE A 298 -5.39 -36.65 0.41
CA PHE A 298 -4.25 -36.66 -0.49
C PHE A 298 -4.70 -36.62 -1.96
N ASP A 299 -4.09 -35.74 -2.75
CA ASP A 299 -4.23 -35.64 -4.20
C ASP A 299 -2.85 -35.94 -4.83
N ASP A 300 -2.78 -37.00 -5.64
CA ASP A 300 -1.56 -37.44 -6.35
C ASP A 300 -1.45 -36.89 -7.79
N PHE A 301 -2.51 -36.22 -8.26
CA PHE A 301 -2.66 -35.68 -9.61
C PHE A 301 -2.35 -36.68 -10.74
N GLY A 302 -2.49 -37.99 -10.53
CA GLY A 302 -2.33 -38.97 -11.61
C GLY A 302 -3.27 -38.72 -12.79
N ASP A 303 -4.45 -38.15 -12.50
CA ASP A 303 -5.42 -37.61 -13.45
C ASP A 303 -5.75 -36.15 -13.10
N ASP A 304 -6.38 -35.43 -14.04
CA ASP A 304 -6.88 -34.07 -13.79
C ASP A 304 -7.94 -34.10 -12.67
N PRO A 305 -7.70 -33.45 -11.52
CA PRO A 305 -8.62 -33.48 -10.40
C PRO A 305 -9.84 -32.57 -10.61
N ALA A 306 -9.92 -31.85 -11.74
CA ALA A 306 -10.97 -30.90 -12.09
C ALA A 306 -11.25 -29.87 -10.97
N TRP A 307 -10.17 -29.35 -10.37
CA TRP A 307 -10.27 -28.31 -9.35
C TRP A 307 -10.87 -27.02 -9.94
N ASP A 308 -11.43 -26.19 -9.06
CA ASP A 308 -12.10 -24.96 -9.44
C ASP A 308 -11.09 -23.93 -9.94
N GLU A 309 -11.40 -23.24 -11.05
CA GLU A 309 -10.53 -22.22 -11.61
C GLU A 309 -11.27 -20.95 -12.03
N LYS A 310 -10.56 -19.83 -11.97
CA LYS A 310 -11.05 -18.52 -12.42
C LYS A 310 -9.89 -17.69 -12.96
N GLY A 311 -10.09 -16.98 -14.07
CA GLY A 311 -9.11 -16.04 -14.62
C GLY A 311 -7.80 -16.67 -15.10
N ASN A 312 -7.71 -18.00 -15.10
CA ASN A 312 -6.58 -18.80 -15.51
C ASN A 312 -6.70 -19.20 -17.00
N ARG A 313 -5.59 -19.66 -17.60
CA ARG A 313 -5.46 -20.01 -19.03
C ARG A 313 -5.98 -18.92 -19.96
N ASN A 314 -5.67 -17.67 -19.60
CA ASN A 314 -6.21 -16.49 -20.26
C ASN A 314 -5.10 -15.48 -20.59
N LEU A 315 -5.27 -14.82 -21.74
CA LEU A 315 -4.46 -13.68 -22.14
C LEU A 315 -5.09 -12.40 -21.59
N ILE A 316 -4.32 -11.67 -20.80
CA ILE A 316 -4.71 -10.42 -20.16
C ILE A 316 -3.96 -9.28 -20.84
N GLU A 317 -4.68 -8.23 -21.20
CA GLU A 317 -4.11 -6.95 -21.58
C GLU A 317 -4.19 -6.02 -20.36
N ASP A 318 -3.11 -5.99 -19.57
CA ASP A 318 -3.08 -5.29 -18.29
C ASP A 318 -2.77 -3.81 -18.50
N LYS A 319 -3.73 -2.96 -18.12
CA LYS A 319 -3.66 -1.49 -18.27
C LYS A 319 -3.40 -0.79 -16.94
N GLU A 320 -3.40 -1.52 -15.84
CA GLU A 320 -3.28 -0.96 -14.49
C GLU A 320 -1.83 -1.07 -13.98
N GLU A 321 -0.86 -0.75 -14.82
CA GLU A 321 0.57 -0.85 -14.49
C GLU A 321 1.02 0.21 -13.48
N TYR A 322 2.16 -0.02 -12.83
CA TYR A 322 2.71 0.88 -11.81
C TYR A 322 2.80 2.34 -12.30
N GLY A 323 2.25 3.27 -11.50
CA GLY A 323 2.25 4.70 -11.83
C GLY A 323 1.12 5.16 -12.76
N SER A 324 0.27 4.25 -13.25
CA SER A 324 -0.90 4.60 -14.09
C SER A 324 -2.04 5.21 -13.26
N ASN A 325 -1.83 6.42 -12.76
CA ASN A 325 -2.88 7.21 -12.12
C ASN A 325 -4.05 7.40 -13.09
N ASP A 326 -5.26 7.20 -12.58
CA ASP A 326 -6.47 7.54 -13.32
C ASP A 326 -7.56 7.99 -12.34
N TYR A 327 -7.52 9.27 -11.97
CA TYR A 327 -8.49 9.88 -11.05
C TYR A 327 -8.87 11.30 -11.47
N GLY A 328 -10.01 11.76 -10.99
CA GLY A 328 -10.59 13.07 -11.32
C GLY A 328 -12.10 13.00 -11.24
N TYR A 329 -12.81 13.86 -11.96
CA TYR A 329 -14.25 13.73 -12.12
C TYR A 329 -14.63 12.40 -12.80
N ARG A 330 -15.68 11.74 -12.31
CA ARG A 330 -16.26 10.52 -12.90
C ARG A 330 -17.78 10.58 -12.83
N ALA A 331 -18.44 10.24 -13.93
CA ALA A 331 -19.89 10.06 -13.98
C ALA A 331 -20.31 8.68 -13.41
N THR A 332 -19.91 8.42 -12.16
CA THR A 332 -20.22 7.20 -11.39
C THR A 332 -20.94 7.57 -10.08
N ASN A 333 -21.34 6.61 -9.26
CA ASN A 333 -22.00 6.91 -7.97
C ASN A 333 -21.59 5.88 -6.92
N HIS A 334 -20.29 5.78 -6.64
CA HIS A 334 -19.72 4.89 -5.64
C HIS A 334 -19.76 5.50 -4.24
N ALA A 335 -19.53 6.81 -4.11
CA ALA A 335 -19.57 7.57 -2.86
C ALA A 335 -21.01 7.81 -2.35
N GLY A 336 -22.03 7.66 -3.20
CA GLY A 336 -23.43 7.66 -2.78
C GLY A 336 -24.06 9.05 -2.69
N GLY A 337 -23.68 9.99 -3.56
CA GLY A 337 -24.39 11.25 -3.75
C GLY A 337 -25.75 11.05 -4.43
N GLU A 338 -26.54 12.13 -4.47
CA GLU A 338 -27.91 12.09 -5.01
C GLU A 338 -27.96 11.83 -6.53
N LYS A 339 -26.95 12.28 -7.27
CA LYS A 339 -26.84 12.10 -8.73
C LYS A 339 -25.51 11.43 -9.11
N PRO A 340 -25.41 10.81 -10.30
CA PRO A 340 -24.14 10.33 -10.81
C PRO A 340 -23.15 11.47 -11.04
N GLY A 341 -21.94 11.31 -10.53
CA GLY A 341 -20.92 12.34 -10.46
C GLY A 341 -20.13 12.23 -9.16
N GLU A 342 -18.80 12.12 -9.23
CA GLU A 342 -17.95 12.08 -8.05
C GLU A 342 -16.49 12.37 -8.41
N LEU A 343 -15.70 12.79 -7.43
CA LEU A 343 -14.25 12.85 -7.53
C LEU A 343 -13.68 11.49 -7.14
N GLY A 344 -12.87 10.87 -7.99
CA GLY A 344 -12.25 9.60 -7.61
C GLY A 344 -11.59 8.88 -8.76
N GLY A 345 -11.20 7.64 -8.48
CA GLY A 345 -10.47 6.78 -9.40
C GLY A 345 -9.25 6.14 -8.75
N ARG A 346 -8.31 5.69 -9.58
CA ARG A 346 -7.15 4.91 -9.18
C ARG A 346 -5.95 5.79 -8.85
N PHE A 347 -5.47 5.71 -7.62
CA PHE A 347 -4.27 6.40 -7.14
C PHE A 347 -3.15 5.38 -6.96
N PHE A 348 -1.99 5.63 -7.58
CA PHE A 348 -0.77 4.89 -7.28
C PHE A 348 0.09 5.67 -6.29
N SER A 349 0.48 5.00 -5.22
CA SER A 349 1.59 5.46 -4.40
C SER A 349 2.89 5.16 -5.12
N VAL A 350 3.76 6.16 -5.19
CA VAL A 350 4.95 6.14 -6.04
C VAL A 350 6.16 6.58 -5.25
N ASP A 351 7.35 6.30 -5.77
CA ASP A 351 8.57 6.72 -5.10
C ASP A 351 8.71 8.26 -5.08
N PRO A 352 9.29 8.85 -4.02
CA PRO A 352 9.44 10.29 -3.89
C PRO A 352 10.20 10.97 -5.06
N TRP A 353 11.10 10.24 -5.71
CA TRP A 353 11.91 10.75 -6.83
C TRP A 353 11.23 10.63 -8.20
N GLU A 354 10.13 9.87 -8.32
CA GLU A 354 9.42 9.64 -9.58
C GLU A 354 8.38 10.71 -9.87
N ARG A 355 8.86 11.94 -10.07
CA ARG A 355 8.00 13.13 -10.31
C ARG A 355 7.04 12.97 -11.50
N GLN A 356 7.36 12.12 -12.46
CA GLN A 356 6.49 11.82 -13.61
C GLN A 356 5.19 11.10 -13.23
N PHE A 357 5.10 10.51 -12.03
CA PHE A 357 3.90 9.83 -11.54
C PHE A 357 3.21 10.56 -10.37
N GLN A 358 3.72 11.73 -9.95
CA GLN A 358 3.13 12.54 -8.89
C GLN A 358 2.10 13.50 -9.49
N GLY A 359 0.82 13.28 -9.23
CA GLY A 359 -0.29 14.08 -9.76
C GLY A 359 -1.21 14.62 -8.67
N TYR A 360 -2.13 15.49 -9.09
CA TYR A 360 -3.21 16.01 -8.26
C TYR A 360 -4.46 16.32 -9.08
N TYR A 361 -5.59 16.46 -8.39
CA TYR A 361 -6.83 17.00 -8.92
C TYR A 361 -7.51 17.84 -7.82
N GLY A 362 -7.75 19.13 -8.07
CA GLY A 362 -8.24 20.05 -7.04
C GLY A 362 -8.77 21.38 -7.55
N ASP A 363 -9.70 21.94 -6.78
CA ASP A 363 -10.29 23.25 -7.01
C ASP A 363 -9.32 24.38 -6.66
N CYS A 364 -9.40 25.49 -7.41
CA CYS A 364 -8.69 26.72 -7.07
C CYS A 364 -9.39 27.45 -5.91
N VAL A 365 -8.74 27.53 -4.75
CA VAL A 365 -9.34 28.08 -3.52
C VAL A 365 -8.81 29.47 -3.13
N GLY A 366 -8.04 30.12 -4.02
CA GLY A 366 -7.29 31.32 -3.67
C GLY A 366 -6.15 31.00 -2.69
N THR A 367 -5.54 32.02 -2.08
CA THR A 367 -4.41 31.83 -1.16
C THR A 367 -4.87 31.64 0.28
N LEU A 368 -4.58 30.48 0.86
CA LEU A 368 -4.82 30.12 2.26
C LEU A 368 -3.51 29.83 2.99
N THR A 369 -3.50 29.99 4.31
CA THR A 369 -2.34 29.84 5.18
C THR A 369 -2.67 29.08 6.46
N MET A 370 -1.66 28.77 7.28
CA MET A 370 -1.82 28.20 8.62
C MET A 370 -2.46 29.16 9.64
N ASN A 371 -2.81 30.39 9.26
CA ASN A 371 -3.57 31.30 10.13
C ASN A 371 -5.08 31.27 9.82
N ASP A 372 -5.47 30.58 8.74
CA ASP A 372 -6.86 30.46 8.34
C ASP A 372 -7.48 29.23 8.99
N LYS A 373 -8.71 29.36 9.50
CA LYS A 373 -9.52 28.22 9.91
C LYS A 373 -10.05 27.52 8.67
N LEU A 374 -9.78 26.22 8.54
CA LEU A 374 -10.13 25.42 7.37
C LEU A 374 -11.09 24.31 7.78
N VAL A 375 -12.19 24.16 7.04
CA VAL A 375 -13.20 23.13 7.29
C VAL A 375 -13.59 22.49 5.98
N ALA A 376 -13.65 21.16 5.96
CA ALA A 376 -14.16 20.39 4.85
C ALA A 376 -15.03 19.23 5.34
N ARG A 377 -16.01 18.82 4.52
CA ARG A 377 -16.81 17.61 4.74
C ARG A 377 -17.26 17.05 3.40
N GLY A 378 -17.68 15.79 3.40
CA GLY A 378 -18.31 15.15 2.26
C GLY A 378 -18.53 13.68 2.50
N LYS A 379 -18.68 12.95 1.40
CA LYS A 379 -18.79 11.49 1.36
C LYS A 379 -17.46 10.86 0.93
N PHE A 380 -17.22 9.63 1.35
CA PHE A 380 -16.06 8.83 0.95
C PHE A 380 -16.46 7.37 0.84
N ALA A 381 -16.09 6.73 -0.26
CA ALA A 381 -16.22 5.29 -0.45
C ALA A 381 -14.99 4.72 -1.14
N THR A 382 -14.84 3.40 -1.04
CA THR A 382 -13.74 2.68 -1.69
C THR A 382 -14.28 1.53 -2.52
N LYS A 383 -13.74 1.38 -3.73
CA LYS A 383 -13.95 0.20 -4.56
C LYS A 383 -12.82 -0.81 -4.36
N ARG A 384 -11.60 -0.31 -4.15
CA ARG A 384 -10.41 -1.11 -3.80
C ARG A 384 -9.51 -0.24 -2.94
N PHE A 385 -8.86 -0.82 -1.95
CA PHE A 385 -7.81 -0.11 -1.22
C PHE A 385 -6.77 -1.14 -0.85
N SER A 386 -5.63 -1.18 -1.54
CA SER A 386 -4.60 -2.18 -1.24
C SER A 386 -3.95 -1.87 0.11
N THR A 387 -3.46 -2.90 0.80
CA THR A 387 -2.57 -2.64 1.94
C THR A 387 -1.29 -1.99 1.41
N ASP A 388 -0.76 -1.02 2.14
CA ASP A 388 0.32 -0.12 1.78
C ASP A 388 0.00 0.71 0.52
N SER A 389 -1.25 1.17 0.31
CA SER A 389 -1.59 2.18 -0.71
C SER A 389 -2.08 3.46 -0.08
N THR A 390 -1.78 4.59 -0.70
CA THR A 390 -1.87 5.90 -0.05
C THR A 390 -2.29 7.02 -1.00
N PHE A 391 -3.19 7.89 -0.54
CA PHE A 391 -3.47 9.19 -1.16
C PHE A 391 -3.75 10.25 -0.09
N ALA A 392 -3.65 11.53 -0.44
CA ALA A 392 -3.91 12.65 0.44
C ALA A 392 -5.17 13.42 0.02
N LEU A 393 -5.86 14.00 1.01
CA LEU A 393 -7.03 14.85 0.87
C LEU A 393 -6.85 16.09 1.75
N GLY A 394 -7.02 17.28 1.19
CA GLY A 394 -6.98 18.53 1.96
C GLY A 394 -6.62 19.75 1.13
N TRP A 395 -6.10 20.77 1.81
CA TRP A 395 -5.58 21.99 1.19
C TRP A 395 -4.09 21.83 0.91
N PHE A 396 -3.68 22.08 -0.32
CA PHE A 396 -2.29 21.91 -0.77
C PHE A 396 -1.85 23.04 -1.70
N ASN A 397 -0.54 23.17 -1.88
CA ASN A 397 0.04 24.02 -2.91
C ASN A 397 0.18 23.24 -4.22
N SER A 398 -0.38 23.70 -5.33
CA SER A 398 -0.38 23.09 -6.67
C SER A 398 1.01 22.89 -7.31
N LYS A 399 2.07 23.47 -6.75
CA LYS A 399 3.45 23.34 -7.25
C LYS A 399 4.34 22.43 -6.40
N ASP A 400 3.87 21.97 -5.25
CA ASP A 400 4.71 21.29 -4.26
C ASP A 400 3.92 20.16 -3.56
N GLN A 401 3.60 19.09 -4.29
CA GLN A 401 3.06 17.84 -3.73
C GLN A 401 4.14 16.76 -3.84
N GLY A 402 4.66 16.32 -2.71
CA GLY A 402 5.73 15.33 -2.66
C GLY A 402 6.10 15.01 -1.23
N PHE A 403 7.12 14.16 -1.06
CA PHE A 403 7.67 13.85 0.25
C PHE A 403 9.12 14.36 0.36
N PRO A 404 9.55 14.99 1.47
CA PRO A 404 8.76 15.40 2.64
C PRO A 404 7.61 16.35 2.28
N ILE A 405 6.49 16.24 3.00
CA ILE A 405 5.28 16.97 2.64
C ILE A 405 5.43 18.46 2.95
N LYS A 406 5.06 19.30 1.98
CA LYS A 406 5.16 20.75 2.07
C LYS A 406 3.81 21.39 1.79
N ASN A 407 3.61 22.57 2.39
CA ASN A 407 2.47 23.44 2.13
C ASN A 407 1.12 22.71 2.08
N PHE A 408 0.86 21.90 3.11
CA PHE A 408 -0.30 21.00 3.15
C PHE A 408 -0.96 21.05 4.52
N VAL A 409 -2.29 21.02 4.54
CA VAL A 409 -3.10 20.74 5.73
C VAL A 409 -4.23 19.80 5.32
N GLY A 410 -4.30 18.64 5.95
CA GLY A 410 -5.41 17.71 5.73
C GLY A 410 -5.19 16.35 6.36
N VAL A 411 -5.54 15.32 5.61
CA VAL A 411 -5.37 13.92 6.00
C VAL A 411 -4.76 13.12 4.86
N PHE A 412 -4.20 11.98 5.21
CA PHE A 412 -3.91 10.93 4.26
C PHE A 412 -4.65 9.66 4.64
N PHE A 413 -5.03 8.92 3.61
CA PHE A 413 -5.60 7.59 3.73
C PHE A 413 -4.50 6.60 3.44
N ASP A 414 -4.31 5.61 4.31
CA ASP A 414 -3.27 4.60 4.19
C ASP A 414 -3.73 3.29 4.85
N SER A 415 -2.79 2.43 5.20
CA SER A 415 -3.03 1.20 5.94
C SER A 415 -1.77 0.77 6.69
N TYR A 416 -1.99 0.05 7.78
CA TYR A 416 -0.95 -0.77 8.39
C TYR A 416 -1.35 -2.23 8.25
N SER A 417 -0.39 -3.08 7.87
CA SER A 417 -0.66 -4.51 7.68
C SER A 417 -1.37 -5.13 8.90
N SER A 418 -0.97 -4.78 10.13
CA SER A 418 -1.56 -5.32 11.36
C SER A 418 -2.90 -4.69 11.77
N VAL A 419 -3.27 -3.53 11.21
CA VAL A 419 -4.46 -2.77 11.64
C VAL A 419 -5.57 -2.84 10.60
N GLY A 420 -5.21 -2.74 9.32
CA GLY A 420 -6.15 -2.50 8.22
C GLY A 420 -5.99 -1.09 7.67
N ARG A 421 -7.09 -0.50 7.18
CA ARG A 421 -7.08 0.80 6.51
C ARG A 421 -7.28 1.93 7.52
N ILE A 422 -6.49 2.98 7.37
CA ILE A 422 -6.42 4.09 8.30
C ILE A 422 -6.63 5.43 7.61
N VAL A 423 -7.07 6.42 8.38
CA VAL A 423 -6.98 7.83 8.02
C VAL A 423 -6.28 8.57 9.15
N ALA A 424 -5.31 9.39 8.81
CA ALA A 424 -4.50 10.12 9.79
C ALA A 424 -4.33 11.59 9.38
N PRO A 425 -4.36 12.52 10.35
CA PRO A 425 -3.96 13.91 10.11
C PRO A 425 -2.56 14.02 9.52
N LEU A 426 -2.37 14.94 8.58
CA LEU A 426 -1.08 15.21 7.97
C LEU A 426 -0.97 16.68 7.58
N TYR A 427 0.23 17.24 7.79
CA TYR A 427 0.52 18.62 7.40
C TYR A 427 1.98 18.79 7.01
N GLY A 428 2.21 19.75 6.12
CA GLY A 428 3.52 20.20 5.68
C GLY A 428 3.64 21.71 5.83
N THR A 429 4.75 22.16 6.41
CA THR A 429 5.11 23.59 6.45
C THR A 429 5.78 24.00 5.13
N SER A 430 6.16 25.26 5.00
CA SER A 430 6.96 25.77 3.88
C SER A 430 8.35 25.13 3.81
N GLU A 431 8.89 24.72 4.96
CA GLU A 431 10.18 24.02 5.09
C GLU A 431 10.05 22.50 4.85
N GLY A 432 8.84 21.97 4.96
CA GLY A 432 8.51 20.55 4.84
C GLY A 432 8.45 19.83 6.18
N ASN A 433 7.74 18.71 6.18
CA ASN A 433 7.55 17.86 7.35
C ASN A 433 7.57 16.38 6.94
N ASN A 434 8.18 15.52 7.76
CA ASN A 434 8.20 14.07 7.60
C ASN A 434 7.57 13.34 8.78
N LYS A 435 6.98 14.05 9.73
CA LYS A 435 6.39 13.49 10.95
C LYS A 435 4.97 12.99 10.66
N GLN A 436 4.69 11.78 11.11
CA GLN A 436 3.44 11.06 10.86
C GLN A 436 2.81 10.52 12.16
N ASP A 437 3.35 10.90 13.32
CA ASP A 437 2.90 10.40 14.62
C ASP A 437 1.72 11.23 15.16
N THR A 438 0.58 11.11 14.49
CA THR A 438 -0.65 11.89 14.76
C THR A 438 -1.80 11.04 15.28
N GLY A 439 -1.60 9.73 15.46
CA GLY A 439 -2.70 8.77 15.60
C GLY A 439 -3.53 8.62 14.33
N TYR A 440 -4.55 7.76 14.38
CA TYR A 440 -5.41 7.46 13.23
C TYR A 440 -6.80 6.96 13.64
N VAL A 441 -7.73 7.03 12.70
CA VAL A 441 -9.01 6.31 12.70
C VAL A 441 -9.01 5.23 11.61
N THR A 442 -9.98 4.32 11.62
CA THR A 442 -10.05 3.19 10.68
C THR A 442 -11.30 3.20 9.82
N PHE A 443 -11.23 2.59 8.63
CA PHE A 443 -12.39 2.34 7.77
C PHE A 443 -12.32 0.95 7.13
N LEU A 444 -13.46 0.45 6.62
CA LEU A 444 -13.52 -0.81 5.91
C LEU A 444 -13.52 -0.58 4.40
N PRO A 445 -12.66 -1.27 3.63
CA PRO A 445 -12.57 -1.08 2.18
C PRO A 445 -13.60 -1.93 1.42
N ASN A 446 -14.88 -1.85 1.80
CA ASN A 446 -15.94 -2.77 1.36
C ASN A 446 -17.08 -2.07 0.57
N GLY A 447 -16.85 -0.86 0.05
CA GLY A 447 -17.87 -0.07 -0.63
C GLY A 447 -18.81 0.71 0.27
N THR A 448 -18.66 0.63 1.61
CA THR A 448 -19.43 1.49 2.52
C THR A 448 -19.14 2.96 2.21
N SER A 449 -20.20 3.74 2.04
CA SER A 449 -20.12 5.20 2.00
C SER A 449 -20.10 5.76 3.41
N TYR A 450 -19.12 6.63 3.68
CA TYR A 450 -18.94 7.32 4.94
C TYR A 450 -19.12 8.81 4.75
N ASP A 451 -19.90 9.44 5.63
CA ASP A 451 -19.79 10.87 5.85
C ASP A 451 -18.53 11.15 6.68
N TRP A 452 -17.77 12.17 6.29
CA TRP A 452 -16.54 12.58 6.95
C TRP A 452 -16.48 14.09 7.18
N ARG A 453 -15.66 14.51 8.14
CA ARG A 453 -15.36 15.93 8.41
C ARG A 453 -13.87 16.10 8.72
N LEU A 454 -13.30 17.16 8.16
CA LEU A 454 -11.93 17.62 8.37
C LEU A 454 -11.97 19.07 8.86
N GLU A 455 -11.28 19.37 9.95
CA GLU A 455 -11.15 20.72 10.48
C GLU A 455 -9.68 20.99 10.83
N TYR A 456 -9.17 22.15 10.43
CA TYR A 456 -7.97 22.76 10.97
C TYR A 456 -8.37 24.04 11.69
N ASP A 457 -8.11 24.10 12.99
CA ASP A 457 -8.29 25.30 13.79
C ASP A 457 -6.92 25.84 14.19
N PRO A 458 -6.55 27.07 13.79
CA PRO A 458 -5.24 27.64 14.09
C PRO A 458 -5.08 28.09 15.55
N ASP A 459 -6.16 28.31 16.29
CA ASP A 459 -6.14 29.00 17.58
C ASP A 459 -6.17 28.04 18.79
N VAL A 460 -6.42 26.74 18.54
CA VAL A 460 -6.42 25.70 19.56
C VAL A 460 -5.01 25.20 19.90
N ALA A 461 -4.93 24.28 20.89
CA ALA A 461 -3.68 23.66 21.36
C ALA A 461 -2.61 24.67 21.81
N GLY A 462 -3.05 25.79 22.41
CA GLY A 462 -2.19 26.89 22.83
C GLY A 462 -1.71 27.76 21.66
N GLY A 463 -2.54 27.92 20.62
CA GLY A 463 -2.19 28.69 19.41
C GLY A 463 -1.28 27.96 18.42
N ARG A 464 -0.93 26.69 18.70
CA ARG A 464 -0.20 25.82 17.76
C ARG A 464 -1.07 25.41 16.58
N GLY A 465 -2.38 25.38 16.79
CA GLY A 465 -3.35 24.82 15.86
C GLY A 465 -3.43 23.29 15.94
N ALA A 466 -4.54 22.73 15.49
CA ALA A 466 -4.77 21.29 15.45
C ALA A 466 -5.64 20.89 14.25
N ILE A 467 -5.41 19.66 13.77
CA ILE A 467 -6.22 19.02 12.74
C ILE A 467 -7.11 17.97 13.42
N THR A 468 -8.41 18.08 13.20
CA THR A 468 -9.41 17.12 13.65
C THR A 468 -10.05 16.46 12.43
N PHE A 469 -10.11 15.13 12.42
CA PHE A 469 -10.78 14.35 11.38
C PHE A 469 -11.74 13.35 11.99
N SER A 470 -12.94 13.24 11.40
CA SER A 470 -13.93 12.24 11.80
C SER A 470 -14.53 11.52 10.60
N ILE A 471 -14.79 10.22 10.79
CA ILE A 471 -15.38 9.33 9.79
C ILE A 471 -16.05 8.15 10.51
N GLY A 472 -17.25 7.75 10.08
CA GLY A 472 -17.90 6.55 10.61
C GLY A 472 -18.06 6.51 12.14
N GLY A 473 -18.30 7.67 12.76
CA GLY A 473 -18.44 7.82 14.22
C GLY A 473 -17.12 7.77 15.02
N GLN A 474 -15.97 7.66 14.35
CA GLN A 474 -14.64 7.81 14.95
C GLN A 474 -14.14 9.24 14.75
N GLU A 475 -13.29 9.72 15.66
CA GLU A 475 -12.64 11.02 15.57
C GLU A 475 -11.20 10.94 16.08
N ILE A 476 -10.30 11.69 15.44
CA ILE A 476 -8.91 11.90 15.88
C ILE A 476 -8.58 13.39 15.79
N THR A 477 -7.83 13.89 16.78
CA THR A 477 -7.30 15.26 16.79
C THR A 477 -5.79 15.24 17.02
N ALA A 478 -5.05 15.90 16.14
CA ALA A 478 -3.60 16.00 16.20
C ALA A 478 -3.17 17.48 16.23
N PRO A 479 -2.57 17.97 17.34
CA PRO A 479 -1.99 19.30 17.38
C PRO A 479 -0.73 19.35 16.51
N LEU A 480 -0.45 20.52 15.92
CA LEU A 480 0.83 20.76 15.26
C LEU A 480 1.96 20.72 16.30
N HIS A 481 3.17 20.33 15.89
CA HIS A 481 4.31 20.38 16.79
C HIS A 481 4.66 21.83 17.11
N GLU A 482 5.29 22.02 18.26
CA GLU A 482 5.74 23.33 18.70
C GLU A 482 6.65 23.99 17.64
N GLY A 483 6.37 25.27 17.35
CA GLY A 483 7.09 26.05 16.34
C GLY A 483 6.67 25.80 14.88
N ASP A 484 6.00 24.69 14.56
CA ASP A 484 5.74 24.35 13.15
C ASP A 484 4.73 25.29 12.49
N LYS A 485 3.71 25.80 13.21
CA LYS A 485 2.79 26.82 12.68
C LYS A 485 3.54 28.09 12.25
N ALA A 486 4.57 28.50 12.99
CA ALA A 486 5.33 29.71 12.71
C ALA A 486 6.18 29.61 11.42
N LYS A 487 6.52 28.40 10.98
CA LYS A 487 7.17 28.14 9.68
C LYS A 487 6.22 28.42 8.50
N GLY A 488 4.92 28.45 8.77
CA GLY A 488 3.88 28.76 7.80
C GLY A 488 3.72 27.71 6.70
N ALA A 489 2.69 27.91 5.88
CA ALA A 489 2.43 27.19 4.64
C ALA A 489 1.55 28.08 3.75
N THR A 490 1.62 27.87 2.44
CA THR A 490 0.74 28.56 1.48
C THR A 490 0.07 27.54 0.59
N MET A 491 -1.25 27.45 0.68
CA MET A 491 -2.07 26.51 -0.07
C MET A 491 -2.93 27.27 -1.09
N ASP A 492 -3.11 26.69 -2.27
CA ASP A 492 -3.87 27.29 -3.36
C ASP A 492 -4.86 26.32 -4.03
N ARG A 493 -4.92 25.07 -3.56
CA ARG A 493 -5.88 24.05 -3.98
C ARG A 493 -6.56 23.39 -2.79
N PHE A 494 -7.78 22.92 -3.02
CA PHE A 494 -8.43 21.90 -2.19
C PHE A 494 -8.75 20.69 -3.07
N GLY A 495 -8.44 19.49 -2.62
CA GLY A 495 -8.68 18.28 -3.40
C GLY A 495 -7.77 17.13 -2.98
N VAL A 496 -7.34 16.34 -3.97
CA VAL A 496 -6.57 15.11 -3.76
C VAL A 496 -5.27 15.09 -4.55
N PHE A 497 -4.31 14.32 -4.04
CA PHE A 497 -3.10 13.95 -4.78
C PHE A 497 -2.62 12.57 -4.34
N ASN A 498 -1.94 11.86 -5.23
CA ASN A 498 -1.28 10.61 -4.85
C ASN A 498 0.02 10.90 -4.11
N LEU A 499 0.27 10.18 -3.01
CA LEU A 499 1.44 10.43 -2.19
C LEU A 499 2.69 9.76 -2.77
N GLY A 500 3.78 10.51 -2.83
CA GLY A 500 5.12 10.04 -3.18
C GLY A 500 5.79 9.29 -2.02
N TRP A 501 5.12 8.30 -1.43
CA TRP A 501 5.68 7.40 -0.43
C TRP A 501 5.86 6.03 -1.07
N ALA A 502 7.12 5.60 -1.18
CA ALA A 502 7.58 4.35 -1.77
C ALA A 502 6.90 3.08 -1.23
N ASN A 503 5.82 2.62 -1.87
CA ASN A 503 5.21 1.32 -1.58
C ASN A 503 4.59 0.63 -2.82
N SER A 504 4.46 1.35 -3.95
CA SER A 504 4.04 0.85 -5.26
C SER A 504 2.67 0.15 -5.32
N LYS A 505 1.78 0.43 -4.38
CA LYS A 505 0.41 -0.12 -4.38
C LYS A 505 -0.58 0.94 -4.81
N HIS A 506 -1.79 0.49 -5.16
CA HIS A 506 -2.86 1.39 -5.57
C HIS A 506 -4.14 1.20 -4.76
N CYS A 507 -4.92 2.27 -4.67
CA CYS A 507 -6.31 2.27 -4.25
C CYS A 507 -7.20 2.83 -5.34
N VAL A 508 -8.49 2.52 -5.26
CA VAL A 508 -9.57 3.06 -6.09
C VAL A 508 -10.65 3.57 -5.15
N VAL A 509 -10.74 4.89 -5.04
CA VAL A 509 -11.57 5.59 -4.04
C VAL A 509 -12.38 6.69 -4.68
N TYR A 510 -13.45 7.10 -4.00
CA TYR A 510 -14.39 8.12 -4.48
C TYR A 510 -14.84 9.03 -3.34
N LEU A 511 -15.03 10.30 -3.66
CA LEU A 511 -15.45 11.40 -2.79
C LEU A 511 -16.55 12.19 -3.48
N ASP A 512 -17.52 12.67 -2.70
CA ASP A 512 -18.68 13.37 -3.23
C ASP A 512 -19.28 14.35 -2.20
N ASP A 513 -20.22 15.20 -2.62
CA ASP A 513 -20.94 16.19 -1.81
C ASP A 513 -20.01 17.07 -0.96
N LEU A 514 -18.94 17.56 -1.58
CA LEU A 514 -17.88 18.29 -0.90
C LEU A 514 -18.36 19.68 -0.48
N ASN A 515 -18.10 20.03 0.77
CA ASN A 515 -18.18 21.40 1.27
C ASN A 515 -16.85 21.76 1.87
N TYR A 516 -16.22 22.86 1.45
CA TYR A 516 -14.86 23.18 1.88
C TYR A 516 -14.56 24.69 1.90
N THR A 517 -13.60 25.07 2.73
CA THR A 517 -13.12 26.45 2.85
C THR A 517 -12.33 26.90 1.62
N ALA A 518 -12.63 28.12 1.15
CA ALA A 518 -11.85 28.86 0.16
C ALA A 518 -11.66 30.32 0.61
N ALA A 519 -10.67 31.01 0.05
CA ALA A 519 -10.50 32.45 0.25
C ALA A 519 -11.61 33.24 -0.46
N THR A 520 -12.02 34.39 0.08
CA THR A 520 -13.04 35.26 -0.54
C THR A 520 -12.70 35.70 -1.96
N ASN A 521 -11.41 35.80 -2.29
CA ASN A 521 -10.96 36.29 -3.60
C ASN A 521 -10.84 35.16 -4.65
N ALA A 522 -11.28 33.94 -4.33
CA ALA A 522 -11.21 32.80 -5.25
C ALA A 522 -12.17 32.91 -6.46
N GLN A 523 -13.08 33.91 -6.49
CA GLN A 523 -14.10 34.07 -7.54
C GLN A 523 -13.65 34.89 -8.78
N GLU A 524 -12.40 35.34 -8.91
CA GLU A 524 -11.99 36.28 -9.99
C GLU A 524 -11.56 35.65 -11.35
N LYS A 525 -12.01 34.44 -11.69
CA LYS A 525 -11.99 33.93 -13.08
C LYS A 525 -13.36 33.33 -13.36
N GLY A 526 -14.22 33.81 -14.26
CA GLY A 526 -14.11 34.73 -15.38
C GLY A 526 -15.10 34.17 -16.41
N ASP A 527 -16.13 34.96 -16.75
CA ASP A 527 -17.11 34.70 -17.81
C ASP A 527 -16.47 34.42 -19.19
#